data_AF-A0A6A4WQ99-F1
#
_entry.id   AF-A0A6A4WQ99-F1
#
_cell.length_a   1.000
_cell.length_b   1.000
_cell.length_c   1.000
_cell.angle_alpha   90.00
_cell.angle_beta   90.00
_cell.angle_gamma   90.00
#
_symmetry.space_group_name_H-M   'P 1'
#
loop_
_entity.id
_entity.type
_entity.pdbx_description
1 polymer ?
#
loop_
_entity_poly.entity_id
_entity_poly.type
_entity_poly.pdbx_seq_one_letter_code
_entity_poly.pdbx_strand_id
1 'polypeptide(L)' 'MAWSTVEEALGLKEMVRNRDLWKALLAEFLGTMLLTLIGCFSTIGWAEGDAKDPYMPSMVQIALAFGITVATLAQDK' A
#
# COMPACT_ATOMS: atom_id res chain seq x y z
N MET A 1 -29.64 17.77 -13.53
CA MET A 1 -28.69 18.64 -14.25
C MET A 1 -27.37 18.80 -13.50
N ALA A 2 -27.34 18.85 -12.16
CA ALA A 2 -26.07 18.88 -11.41
C ALA A 2 -25.19 17.62 -11.60
N TRP A 3 -25.81 16.44 -11.72
CA TRP A 3 -25.09 15.17 -11.86
C TRP A 3 -24.22 15.07 -13.11
N SER A 4 -24.70 15.56 -14.27
CA SER A 4 -23.90 15.55 -15.50
C SER A 4 -22.69 16.49 -15.40
N THR A 5 -22.85 17.64 -14.73
CA THR A 5 -21.75 18.58 -14.49
C THR A 5 -20.69 18.01 -13.55
N VAL A 6 -21.09 17.21 -12.56
CA VAL A 6 -20.14 16.55 -11.63
C VAL A 6 -19.37 15.44 -12.35
N GLU A 7 -20.03 14.65 -13.19
CA GLU A 7 -19.37 13.61 -13.99
C GLU A 7 -18.37 14.19 -15.01
N GLU A 8 -18.71 15.33 -15.58
CA GLU A 8 -17.88 16.05 -16.55
C GLU A 8 -16.71 16.75 -15.84
N ALA A 9 -16.94 17.35 -14.66
CA ALA A 9 -15.90 17.96 -13.83
C ALA A 9 -14.90 16.94 -13.28
N LEU A 10 -15.37 15.73 -12.95
CA LEU A 10 -14.52 14.61 -12.49
C LEU A 10 -13.93 13.80 -13.65
N GLY A 11 -14.32 14.07 -14.91
CA GLY A 11 -13.82 13.35 -16.08
C GLY A 11 -14.11 11.84 -16.07
N LEU A 12 -15.17 11.40 -15.38
CA LEU A 12 -15.44 9.98 -15.10
C LEU A 12 -15.57 9.15 -16.39
N LYS A 13 -16.08 9.73 -17.47
CA LYS A 13 -16.16 9.07 -18.79
C LYS A 13 -14.79 8.79 -19.40
N GLU A 14 -13.81 9.66 -19.22
CA GLU A 14 -12.44 9.44 -19.72
C GLU A 14 -11.67 8.45 -18.84
N MET A 15 -11.87 8.53 -17.53
CA MET A 15 -11.26 7.60 -16.57
C MET A 15 -11.73 6.15 -16.79
N VAL A 16 -13.03 5.93 -16.98
CA VAL A 16 -13.60 4.59 -17.22
C VAL A 16 -13.12 3.99 -18.55
N ARG A 17 -12.89 4.83 -19.56
CA ARG A 17 -12.49 4.38 -20.89
C ARG A 17 -10.99 4.09 -21.00
N ASN A 18 -10.16 4.71 -20.16
CA ASN A 18 -8.71 4.54 -20.21
C ASN A 18 -8.24 3.31 -19.42
N ARG A 19 -8.03 2.19 -20.14
CA ARG A 19 -7.60 0.93 -19.54
C ARG A 19 -6.25 1.03 -18.81
N ASP A 20 -5.33 1.87 -19.28
CA ASP A 20 -4.00 2.00 -18.67
C ASP A 20 -4.07 2.78 -17.36
N LEU A 21 -5.01 3.72 -17.24
CA LEU A 21 -5.30 4.39 -15.96
C LEU A 21 -5.81 3.39 -14.91
N TRP A 22 -6.71 2.47 -15.29
CA TRP A 22 -7.22 1.45 -14.36
C TRP A 22 -6.14 0.48 -13.92
N LYS A 23 -5.23 0.08 -14.83
CA LYS A 23 -4.06 -0.74 -14.46
C LYS A 23 -3.16 -0.01 -13.48
N ALA A 24 -2.85 1.25 -13.73
CA ALA A 24 -2.02 2.07 -12.84
C ALA A 24 -2.67 2.26 -11.47
N LEU A 25 -3.98 2.54 -11.42
CA LEU A 25 -4.74 2.68 -10.18
C LEU A 25 -4.74 1.40 -9.36
N LEU A 26 -4.94 0.25 -10.02
CA LEU A 26 -4.94 -1.06 -9.37
C LEU A 26 -3.52 -1.42 -8.88
N ALA A 27 -2.48 -1.12 -9.67
CA ALA A 27 -1.10 -1.28 -9.26
C ALA A 27 -0.76 -0.44 -8.02
N GLU A 28 -1.18 0.83 -8.00
CA GLU A 28 -0.93 1.72 -6.86
C GLU A 28 -1.71 1.30 -5.61
N PHE A 29 -2.96 0.88 -5.78
CA PHE A 29 -3.77 0.35 -4.69
C PHE A 29 -3.15 -0.93 -4.09
N LEU A 30 -2.71 -1.87 -4.93
CA LEU A 30 -2.05 -3.09 -4.45
C LEU A 30 -0.69 -2.79 -3.80
N GLY A 31 0.10 -1.89 -4.40
CA GLY A 31 1.38 -1.49 -3.84
C GLY A 31 1.23 -0.87 -2.46
N THR A 32 0.31 0.08 -2.29
CA THR A 32 0.03 0.71 -1.00
C THR A 32 -0.60 -0.25 0.01
N MET A 33 -1.46 -1.19 -0.42
CA MET A 33 -2.00 -2.25 0.43
C MET A 33 -0.88 -3.13 0.99
N LEU A 34 0.04 -3.60 0.14
CA LEU A 34 1.15 -4.47 0.54
C LEU A 34 2.15 -3.73 1.43
N LEU A 35 2.48 -2.48 1.08
CA LEU A 35 3.35 -1.63 1.89
C LEU A 35 2.79 -1.42 3.31
N THR A 36 1.50 -1.15 3.41
CA THR A 36 0.84 -0.94 4.71
C THR A 36 0.72 -2.24 5.49
N LEU A 37 0.38 -3.36 4.82
CA LEU A 37 0.26 -4.66 5.46
C LEU A 37 1.59 -5.09 6.08
N ILE A 38 2.68 -5.07 5.30
CA ILE A 38 4.01 -5.49 5.76
C ILE A 38 4.56 -4.50 6.78
N GLY A 39 4.34 -3.20 6.57
CA GLY A 39 4.74 -2.16 7.51
C GLY A 39 4.13 -2.32 8.89
N CYS A 40 2.80 -2.50 8.96
CA CYS A 40 2.10 -2.77 10.22
C CYS A 40 2.56 -4.09 10.84
N PHE A 41 2.65 -5.16 10.04
CA PHE A 41 3.09 -6.47 10.50
C PHE A 41 4.50 -6.44 11.11
N SER A 42 5.41 -5.66 10.54
CA SER A 42 6.77 -5.47 11.04
C SER A 42 6.83 -4.79 12.40
N THR A 43 5.79 -4.09 12.82
CA THR A 43 5.75 -3.39 14.13
C THR A 43 5.07 -4.20 15.23
N ILE A 44 4.43 -5.32 14.87
CA ILE A 44 3.80 -6.20 15.85
C ILE A 44 4.90 -6.95 16.60
N GLY A 45 4.95 -6.77 17.92
CA GLY A 45 5.78 -7.58 18.80
C GLY A 45 5.19 -8.99 18.90
N TRP A 46 5.89 -9.97 18.34
CA TRP A 46 5.46 -11.37 18.37
C TRP A 46 5.69 -11.92 19.77
N ALA A 47 4.62 -12.37 20.42
CA ALA A 47 4.69 -12.99 21.74
C ALA A 47 5.14 -14.46 21.61
N GLU A 48 6.39 -14.69 21.19
CA GLU A 48 7.01 -16.02 21.27
C GLU A 48 7.67 -16.20 22.64
N GLY A 49 6.92 -16.80 23.56
CA GLY A 49 7.44 -17.28 24.85
C GLY A 49 7.48 -16.20 25.93
N ASP A 50 6.67 -16.40 26.98
CA ASP A 50 6.51 -15.54 28.15
C ASP A 50 5.91 -14.14 27.92
N ALA A 51 4.67 -13.96 28.42
CA ALA A 51 3.95 -12.70 28.44
C ALA A 51 4.62 -11.58 29.27
N LYS A 52 5.85 -11.82 29.78
CA LYS A 52 6.61 -10.88 30.61
C LYS A 52 7.67 -10.10 29.83
N ASP A 53 8.17 -10.62 28.71
CA ASP A 53 9.14 -9.93 27.85
C ASP A 53 8.80 -10.16 26.36
N PRO A 54 7.76 -9.47 25.82
CA PRO A 54 7.43 -9.59 24.41
C PRO A 54 8.59 -9.08 23.55
N TYR A 55 9.02 -9.87 22.56
CA TYR A 55 10.02 -9.46 21.58
C TYR A 55 9.53 -8.20 20.85
N MET A 56 10.27 -7.10 21.01
CA MET A 56 10.04 -5.86 20.27
C MET A 56 11.06 -5.74 19.13
N PRO A 57 10.61 -5.65 17.87
CA PRO A 57 11.50 -5.48 16.74
C PRO A 57 12.26 -4.15 16.85
N SER A 58 13.54 -4.18 16.50
CA SER A 58 14.38 -2.97 16.49
C SER A 58 13.97 -2.01 15.37
N MET A 59 14.21 -0.71 15.56
CA MET A 59 13.91 0.31 14.54
C MET A 59 14.60 0.04 13.20
N VAL A 60 15.80 -0.57 13.22
CA VAL A 60 16.52 -0.93 11.99
C VAL A 60 15.81 -2.05 11.23
N GLN A 61 15.25 -3.04 11.92
CA GLN A 61 14.48 -4.11 11.27
C GLN A 61 13.19 -3.59 10.65
N ILE A 62 12.48 -2.68 11.35
CA ILE A 62 11.27 -2.04 10.82
C ILE A 62 11.61 -1.20 9.58
N ALA A 63 12.65 -0.36 9.66
CA ALA A 63 13.09 0.46 8.53
C ALA A 63 13.52 -0.41 7.33
N LEU A 64 14.20 -1.53 7.58
CA LEU A 64 14.60 -2.48 6.55
C LEU A 64 13.38 -3.16 5.90
N ALA A 65 12.36 -3.55 6.67
CA ALA A 65 11.14 -4.17 6.15
C ALA A 65 10.37 -3.20 5.22
N PHE A 66 10.23 -1.93 5.61
CA PHE A 66 9.64 -0.90 4.74
C PHE A 66 10.49 -0.69 3.47
N GLY A 67 11.81 -0.56 3.63
CA GLY A 67 12.72 -0.32 2.50
C GLY A 67 12.73 -1.46 1.47
N ILE A 68 12.80 -2.71 1.93
CA ILE A 68 12.73 -3.89 1.04
C ILE A 68 11.36 -3.96 0.36
N THR A 69 10.27 -3.71 1.08
CA THR A 69 8.93 -3.73 0.50
C THR A 69 8.80 -2.73 -0.65
N VAL A 70 9.22 -1.48 -0.44
CA VAL A 70 9.23 -0.47 -1.51
C VAL A 70 10.13 -0.90 -2.68
N ALA A 71 11.33 -1.41 -2.39
CA ALA A 71 12.26 -1.88 -3.42
C ALA A 71 11.69 -3.05 -4.26
N THR A 72 10.85 -3.91 -3.66
CA THR A 72 10.17 -4.99 -4.38
C THR A 72 8.97 -4.51 -5.20
N LEU A 73 8.25 -3.49 -4.72
CA LEU A 73 7.09 -2.93 -5.43
C LEU A 73 7.52 -2.04 -6.61
N ALA A 74 8.65 -1.35 -6.48
CA ALA A 74 9.21 -0.49 -7.51
C ALA A 74 10.08 -1.24 -8.55
N GLN A 75 10.22 -2.57 -8.43
CA GLN A 75 10.95 -3.36 -9.41
C GLN A 75 10.21 -3.41 -10.74
N ASP A 76 10.56 -2.48 -11.61
CA ASP A 76 10.24 -2.52 -13.03
C ASP A 76 11.23 -3.49 -13.72
N LYS A 77 10.71 -4.40 -14.55
CA LYS A 77 11.55 -5.21 -15.45
C LYS A 77 11.65 -4.54 -16.81
#